data_AF-A0A8X7QTZ8-F1
#
_entry.id   AF-A0A8X7QTZ8-F1
#
_cell.length_a   1.000
_cell.length_b   1.000
_cell.length_c   1.000
_cell.angle_alpha   90.00
_cell.angle_beta   90.00
_cell.angle_gamma   90.00
#
_symmetry.space_group_name_H-M   'P 1'
#
loop_
_entity.id
_entity.type
_entity.pdbx_description
1 polymer ?
#
loop_
_entity_poly.entity_id
_entity_poly.type
_entity_poly.pdbx_seq_one_letter_code
_entity_poly.pdbx_strand_id
1 'polypeptide(L)' 'MIKALKTESSLIGLYGILADILSLASSFEYFSFHWISRMKNAEADKLAKQVLSAELVLMATTTLV' A
#
# COMPACT_ATOMS: atom_id res chain seq x y z
N MET A 1 -8.93 -4.56 0.00
CA MET A 1 -7.86 -4.61 1.03
C MET A 1 -8.41 -4.53 2.45
N ILE A 2 -9.04 -3.43 2.88
CA ILE A 2 -9.59 -3.31 4.26
C ILE A 2 -10.51 -4.48 4.64
N LYS A 3 -11.38 -4.92 3.71
CA LYS A 3 -12.24 -6.09 3.94
C LYS A 3 -11.40 -7.34 4.23
N ALA A 4 -10.38 -7.62 3.42
CA ALA A 4 -9.49 -8.77 3.60
C ALA A 4 -8.66 -8.71 4.89
N LEU A 5 -8.24 -7.52 5.32
CA LEU A 5 -7.58 -7.31 6.63
C LEU A 5 -8.52 -7.58 7.81
N LYS A 6 -9.81 -7.27 7.65
CA LYS A 6 -10.82 -7.48 8.70
C LYS A 6 -11.36 -8.91 8.76
N THR A 7 -11.39 -9.60 7.62
CA THR A 7 -11.93 -10.97 7.53
C THR A 7 -10.84 -12.04 7.56
N GLU A 8 -9.57 -11.65 7.70
CA GLU A 8 -8.38 -12.53 7.56
C GLU A 8 -8.43 -13.43 6.32
N SER A 9 -9.22 -13.03 5.32
CA SER A 9 -9.48 -13.86 4.16
C SER A 9 -8.32 -13.72 3.20
N SER A 10 -7.64 -14.83 2.89
CA SER A 10 -6.53 -14.83 1.94
C SER A 10 -7.05 -14.45 0.55
N LEU A 11 -6.68 -13.26 0.07
CA LEU A 11 -6.76 -12.96 -1.35
C LEU A 11 -5.48 -13.50 -1.99
N ILE A 12 -5.63 -14.47 -2.90
CA ILE A 12 -4.53 -15.03 -3.69
C ILE A 12 -3.78 -13.86 -4.37
N GLY A 13 -2.46 -13.78 -4.16
CA GLY A 13 -1.60 -12.69 -4.62
C GLY A 13 -1.37 -11.54 -3.64
N LEU A 14 -2.19 -11.42 -2.57
CA LEU A 14 -2.02 -10.40 -1.53
C LEU A 14 -1.70 -10.98 -0.15
N TYR A 15 -1.67 -12.31 -0.01
CA TYR A 15 -1.45 -12.99 1.27
C TYR A 15 -0.18 -12.52 2.00
N GLY A 16 0.96 -12.43 1.31
CA GLY A 16 2.22 -11.99 1.91
C GLY A 16 2.10 -10.58 2.51
N ILE A 17 1.57 -9.63 1.72
CA ILE A 17 1.36 -8.24 2.18
C ILE A 17 0.38 -8.19 3.36
N LEU A 18 -0.68 -9.00 3.34
CA LEU A 18 -1.64 -9.05 4.45
C LEU A 18 -0.99 -9.60 5.74
N ALA A 19 -0.20 -10.66 5.62
CA ALA A 19 0.53 -11.25 6.73
C ALA A 19 1.54 -10.27 7.34
N ASP A 20 2.30 -9.56 6.50
CA ASP A 20 3.26 -8.55 6.94
C ASP A 20 2.57 -7.38 7.67
N ILE A 21 1.44 -6.89 7.13
CA ILE A 21 0.65 -5.83 7.77
C ILE A 21 0.13 -6.29 9.14
N LEU A 22 -0.42 -7.49 9.25
CA LEU A 22 -0.93 -8.02 10.52
C LEU A 22 0.20 -8.29 11.53
N SER A 23 1.34 -8.81 11.06
CA SER A 23 2.53 -8.98 11.89
C SER A 23 3.01 -7.65 12.47
N LEU A 24 3.09 -6.61 11.65
CA LEU A 24 3.46 -5.27 12.11
C LEU A 24 2.40 -4.69 13.04
N ALA A 25 1.11 -4.88 12.74
CA ALA A 25 0.02 -4.39 13.58
C ALA A 25 0.01 -5.04 14.97
N SER A 26 0.48 -6.30 15.09
CA SER A 26 0.56 -7.03 16.36
C SER A 26 1.52 -6.41 17.38
N SER A 27 2.43 -5.52 16.96
CA SER A 27 3.31 -4.79 17.89
C SER A 27 2.59 -3.65 18.62
N PHE A 28 1.39 -3.28 18.19
CA PHE A 28 0.59 -2.22 18.81
C PHE A 28 -0.45 -2.83 19.73
N GLU A 29 -0.63 -2.24 20.91
CA GLU A 29 -1.66 -2.66 21.86
C GLU A 29 -3.08 -2.53 21.29
N TYR A 30 -3.29 -1.53 20.41
CA TYR A 30 -4.55 -1.32 19.72
C TYR A 30 -4.33 -0.70 18.34
N PHE A 31 -5.02 -1.23 17.33
CA PHE A 31 -5.04 -0.68 15.97
C PHE A 31 -6.44 -0.78 15.34
N SER A 32 -6.71 0.03 14.33
CA SER A 32 -7.98 -0.02 13.60
C SER A 32 -7.82 0.40 12.14
N PHE A 33 -8.47 -0.33 11.24
CA PHE A 33 -8.46 -0.05 9.81
C PHE A 33 -9.77 0.62 9.37
N HIS A 34 -9.62 1.81 8.77
CA HIS A 34 -10.73 2.64 8.30
C HIS A 34 -10.60 2.94 6.81
N TRP A 35 -11.74 2.98 6.12
CA TRP A 35 -11.79 3.46 4.75
C TRP A 35 -11.94 4.98 4.77
N ILE A 36 -11.11 5.68 3.99
CA ILE A 36 -11.21 7.12 3.79
C ILE A 36 -11.35 7.42 2.31
N SER A 37 -12.04 8.53 1.98
CA SER A 37 -12.17 8.96 0.59
C SER A 37 -10.83 9.40 0.03
N ARG A 38 -10.63 9.22 -1.28
CA ARG A 38 -9.37 9.59 -1.96
C ARG A 38 -8.99 11.06 -1.71
N MET A 39 -9.98 11.96 -1.71
CA MET A 39 -9.75 13.39 -1.46
C MET A 39 -9.15 13.66 -0.07
N LYS A 40 -9.52 12.86 0.94
CA LYS A 40 -8.93 12.94 2.29
C LYS A 40 -7.54 12.30 2.38
N ASN A 41 -7.14 11.53 1.38
CA ASN A 41 -5.84 10.86 1.30
C ASN A 41 -4.92 11.49 0.21
N ALA A 42 -5.16 12.77 -0.13
CA ALA A 42 -4.52 13.44 -1.26
C ALA A 42 -2.99 13.47 -1.15
N GLU A 43 -2.44 13.71 0.05
CA GLU A 43 -0.99 13.76 0.24
C GLU A 43 -0.33 12.40 0.02
N ALA A 44 -0.91 11.31 0.54
CA ALA A 44 -0.39 9.96 0.29
C ALA A 44 -0.51 9.56 -1.18
N ASP A 45 -1.62 9.91 -1.85
CA ASP A 45 -1.84 9.69 -3.28
C ASP A 45 -0.81 10.47 -4.13
N LYS A 46 -0.51 11.71 -3.74
CA LYS A 46 0.52 12.55 -4.38
C LYS A 46 1.91 11.93 -4.21
N LEU A 47 2.30 11.55 -3.00
CA LEU A 47 3.61 10.93 -2.74
C LEU A 47 3.79 9.64 -3.52
N ALA A 48 2.78 8.76 -3.55
CA ALA A 48 2.81 7.52 -4.32
C ALA A 48 3.01 7.79 -5.83
N LYS A 49 2.31 8.79 -6.37
CA LYS A 49 2.48 9.21 -7.78
C LYS A 49 3.86 9.77 -8.07
N GLN A 50 4.44 10.54 -7.14
CA GLN A 50 5.79 11.08 -7.31
C GLN A 50 6.82 9.97 -7.43
N VAL A 51 6.77 8.95 -6.57
CA VAL A 51 7.68 7.80 -6.63
C VAL A 51 7.49 7.03 -7.93
N LEU A 52 6.24 6.74 -8.32
CA LEU A 52 5.94 6.06 -9.57
C LEU A 52 6.48 6.84 -10.79
N SER A 53 6.33 8.16 -10.78
CA SER A 53 6.85 9.01 -11.87
C SER A 53 8.38 9.02 -11.92
N ALA A 54 9.05 9.02 -10.76
CA ALA A 54 10.51 8.98 -10.68
C ALA A 54 11.05 7.63 -11.19
N GLU A 55 10.39 6.53 -10.83
CA GLU A 55 10.74 5.19 -11.30
C GLU A 55 10.54 5.05 -12.82
N LEU A 56 9.44 5.59 -13.36
CA LEU A 56 9.20 5.61 -14.80
C LEU A 56 10.27 6.40 -15.55
N VAL A 57 10.71 7.52 -15.00
CA VAL A 57 11.79 8.35 -15.56
C VAL A 57 13.12 7.60 -15.54
N LEU A 58 13.44 6.90 -14.45
CA LEU A 58 14.66 6.09 -14.34
C LEU A 58 14.66 4.91 -15.31
N MET A 59 13.52 4.25 -15.51
CA MET A 59 13.41 3.18 -16.50
C MET A 59 13.56 3.71 -17.93
N ALA A 60 12.96 4.86 -18.24
CA ALA A 60 13.10 5.49 -19.56
C ALA A 60 14.55 5.89 -19.87
N THR A 61 15.31 6.42 -18.90
CA THR A 61 16.72 6.75 -19.11
C THR A 61 17.59 5.52 -19.30
N THR A 62 17.31 4.41 -18.61
CA THR A 62 18.04 3.13 -18.86
C THR A 62 17.74 2.48 -20.20
N THR A 63 16.60 2.79 -20.84
CA THR A 63 16.26 2.27 -22.18
C THR A 63 16.82 3.10 -23.35
N LEU A 64 17.35 4.30 -23.08
CA LEU A 64 17.90 5.22 -24.09
C LEU A 64 19.44 5.21 -24.15
N VAL A 65 20.08 4.26 -23.47
CA VAL A 65 21.52 3.95 -23.54
C VAL A 65 21.70 2.61 -24.24
#